data_AF-A0A0M7A8K3-F1
#
_entry.id   AF-A0A0M7A8K3-F1
#
_cell.length_a   1.000
_cell.length_b   1.000
_cell.length_c   1.000
_cell.angle_alpha   90.00
_cell.angle_beta   90.00
_cell.angle_gamma   90.00
#
_symmetry.space_group_name_H-M   'P 1'
#
loop_
_entity.id
_entity.type
_entity.pdbx_description
1 polymer ?
#
loop_
_entity_poly.entity_id
_entity_poly.type
_entity_poly.pdbx_seq_one_letter_code
_entity_poly.pdbx_strand_id
1 'polypeptide(L)'
;MIFGTFSMDAVAIHTHRDSYLIAGLSVFSVRRPFLPLALTITLGLGSFGLAFHDLLWLHEQLAIAGLCLASLVGGWTLGQLQLLSRDLRGSELAGAIFGTYGHLNRLRREIIAARCETVQGGET
;
A
#
# COMPACT_ATOMS: atom_id res chain seq x y z
N MET A 1 -4.44 -9.29 0.39
CA MET A 1 -5.74 -8.92 0.97
C MET A 1 -5.90 -7.40 0.86
N ILE A 2 -7.03 -6.93 0.35
CA ILE A 2 -7.41 -5.51 0.32
C ILE A 2 -8.38 -5.28 1.48
N PHE A 3 -8.30 -4.13 2.14
CA PHE A 3 -9.40 -3.66 2.96
C PHE A 3 -10.38 -2.91 2.05
N GLY A 4 -11.41 -3.61 1.55
CA GLY A 4 -12.45 -3.07 0.67
C GLY A 4 -12.86 -4.01 -0.48
N THR A 5 -13.86 -3.60 -1.26
CA THR A 5 -14.27 -4.28 -2.49
C THR A 5 -13.68 -3.56 -3.70
N PHE A 6 -13.04 -4.33 -4.57
CA PHE A 6 -12.49 -3.88 -5.84
C PHE A 6 -12.92 -4.87 -6.92
N SER A 7 -13.67 -4.40 -7.91
CA SER A 7 -14.02 -5.19 -9.09
C SER A 7 -13.64 -4.42 -10.34
N MET A 8 -12.85 -5.06 -11.20
CA MET A 8 -12.45 -4.52 -12.49
C MET A 8 -13.38 -5.08 -13.56
N ASP A 9 -13.95 -4.19 -14.36
CA ASP A 9 -14.57 -4.52 -15.64
C ASP A 9 -13.66 -4.02 -16.78
N ALA A 10 -13.83 -4.51 -18.01
CA ALA A 10 -12.94 -4.26 -19.14
C ALA A 10 -12.74 -2.76 -19.47
N VAL A 11 -13.67 -1.90 -19.03
CA VAL A 11 -13.71 -0.46 -19.33
C VAL A 11 -13.68 0.41 -18.06
N ALA A 12 -14.02 -0.14 -16.89
CA ALA A 12 -14.18 0.62 -15.65
C ALA A 12 -13.70 -0.13 -14.40
N ILE A 13 -13.13 0.62 -13.47
CA ILE A 13 -12.76 0.14 -12.13
C ILE A 13 -13.86 0.54 -11.16
N HIS A 14 -14.53 -0.45 -10.59
CA HIS A 14 -15.51 -0.25 -9.54
C HIS A 14 -14.84 -0.44 -8.17
N THR A 15 -14.80 0.63 -7.39
CA THR A 15 -14.50 0.56 -5.95
C THR A 15 -15.81 0.51 -5.17
N HIS A 16 -15.75 0.21 -3.88
CA HIS A 16 -16.90 0.12 -2.97
C HIS A 16 -17.87 1.32 -3.06
N ARG A 17 -17.40 2.49 -3.49
CA ARG A 17 -18.20 3.73 -3.53
C ARG A 17 -18.35 4.37 -4.91
N ASP A 18 -17.51 4.03 -5.89
CA ASP A 18 -17.44 4.77 -7.16
C ASP A 18 -16.96 3.89 -8.32
N SER A 19 -17.32 4.30 -9.53
CA SER A 19 -16.93 3.62 -10.78
C SER A 19 -16.09 4.59 -11.63
N TYR A 20 -14.86 4.21 -11.96
CA TYR A 20 -13.93 5.07 -12.70
C TYR A 20 -13.55 4.44 -14.04
N LEU A 21 -13.69 5.20 -15.13
CA LEU A 21 -13.26 4.75 -16.45
C LEU A 21 -11.73 4.64 -16.53
N ILE A 22 -11.24 3.52 -17.06
CA ILE A 22 -9.80 3.20 -17.16
C ILE A 22 -9.07 4.22 -18.05
N ALA A 23 -9.76 4.80 -19.03
CA ALA A 23 -9.21 5.78 -19.97
C ALA A 23 -8.72 7.10 -19.30
N GLY A 24 -9.29 7.49 -18.16
CA GLY A 24 -8.95 8.74 -17.47
C GLY A 24 -7.82 8.62 -16.43
N LEU A 25 -7.41 7.41 -16.08
CA LEU A 25 -6.40 7.17 -15.03
C LEU A 25 -4.99 7.40 -15.58
N SER A 26 -4.28 8.38 -15.03
CA SER A 26 -2.96 8.80 -15.52
C SER A 26 -1.79 8.24 -14.70
N VAL A 27 -1.97 7.98 -13.39
CA VAL A 27 -0.88 7.48 -12.53
C VAL A 27 -1.37 6.46 -11.51
N PHE A 28 -0.71 5.29 -11.51
CA PHE A 28 -0.83 4.24 -10.51
C PHE A 28 0.43 4.22 -9.64
N SER A 29 0.35 4.67 -8.39
CA SER A 29 1.48 4.64 -7.46
C SER A 29 1.18 3.72 -6.29
N VAL A 30 2.01 2.69 -6.09
CA VAL A 30 2.01 1.88 -4.87
C VAL A 30 3.09 2.43 -3.94
N ARG A 31 2.69 2.97 -2.79
CA ARG A 31 3.59 3.47 -1.76
C ARG A 31 3.53 2.60 -0.52
N ARG A 32 4.57 2.65 0.31
CA ARG A 32 4.64 2.02 1.63
C ARG A 32 4.68 3.12 2.70
N PRO A 33 3.55 3.80 2.96
CA PRO A 33 3.52 4.98 3.83
C PRO A 33 3.89 4.67 5.29
N PHE A 34 3.68 3.42 5.73
CA PHE A 34 3.94 2.99 7.11
C PHE A 34 5.38 2.52 7.33
N LEU A 35 6.17 2.34 6.27
CA LEU A 35 7.56 1.88 6.39
C LEU A 35 8.46 2.91 7.10
N PRO A 36 8.42 4.23 6.79
CA PRO A 36 9.18 5.23 7.55
C PRO A 36 8.79 5.25 9.03
N LEU A 37 7.50 5.15 9.35
CA LEU A 37 7.03 5.08 10.73
C LEU A 37 7.57 3.85 11.46
N ALA A 38 7.48 2.68 10.82
CA ALA A 38 8.01 1.44 11.36
C ALA A 38 9.53 1.52 11.59
N LEU A 39 10.27 2.13 10.67
CA LEU A 39 11.71 2.38 10.84
C LEU A 39 11.97 3.26 12.06
N THR A 40 11.27 4.38 12.21
CA THR A 40 11.43 5.28 13.37
C THR A 40 11.17 4.55 14.68
N ILE A 41 10.08 3.77 14.77
CA ILE A 41 9.75 2.98 15.97
C ILE A 41 10.84 1.95 16.25
N THR A 42 11.28 1.22 15.23
CA THR A 42 12.31 0.17 15.36
C THR A 42 13.65 0.76 15.80
N LEU A 43 14.02 1.91 15.26
CA LEU A 43 15.29 2.57 15.57
C LEU A 43 15.27 3.17 16.98
N GLY A 44 14.13 3.72 17.41
CA GLY A 44 13.92 4.20 18.78
C GLY A 44 13.94 3.08 19.82
N LEU A 45 13.13 2.02 19.61
CA LEU A 45 13.08 0.88 20.52
C LEU A 45 14.38 0.06 20.50
N GLY A 46 14.99 -0.12 19.33
CA GLY A 46 16.25 -0.84 19.19
C GLY A 46 17.41 -0.11 19.86
N SER A 47 17.50 1.21 19.69
CA SER A 47 18.53 2.00 20.38
C SER A 47 18.33 2.00 21.90
N PHE A 48 17.08 2.07 22.39
CA PHE A 48 16.76 1.90 23.80
C PHE A 48 17.19 0.53 24.33
N GLY A 49 16.80 -0.56 23.64
CA GLY A 49 17.17 -1.92 24.05
C GLY A 49 18.67 -2.15 24.09
N LEU A 50 19.43 -1.56 23.16
CA LEU A 50 20.90 -1.62 23.16
C LEU A 50 21.53 -0.77 24.27
N ALA A 51 21.00 0.44 24.51
CA ALA A 51 21.54 1.36 25.50
C ALA A 51 21.36 0.86 26.95
N PHE A 52 20.29 0.11 27.21
CA PHE A 52 19.94 -0.37 28.55
C PHE A 52 19.99 -1.90 28.67
N HIS A 53 20.72 -2.59 27.78
CA HIS A 53 20.71 -4.06 27.70
C HIS A 53 21.14 -4.74 29.01
N ASP A 54 21.96 -4.07 29.80
CA ASP A 54 22.48 -4.49 31.10
C ASP A 54 21.48 -4.28 32.25
N LEU A 55 20.53 -3.36 32.09
CA LEU A 55 19.41 -3.16 33.03
C LEU A 55 18.20 -4.03 32.71
N LEU A 56 18.06 -4.47 31.46
CA LEU A 56 16.89 -5.20 30.96
C LEU A 56 16.98 -6.70 31.27
N TRP A 57 15.91 -7.26 31.83
CA TRP A 57 15.78 -8.71 31.95
C TRP A 57 15.59 -9.38 30.58
N LEU A 58 15.95 -10.66 30.49
CA LEU A 58 15.89 -11.42 29.23
C LEU A 58 14.50 -11.37 28.55
N HIS A 59 13.42 -11.42 29.33
CA HIS A 59 12.06 -11.37 28.78
C HIS A 59 11.70 -9.97 28.23
N GLU A 60 12.25 -8.90 28.81
CA GLU A 60 12.08 -7.54 28.31
C GLU A 60 12.86 -7.32 27.02
N GLN A 61 14.08 -7.86 26.94
CA GLN A 61 14.87 -7.86 25.71
C GLN A 61 14.13 -8.57 24.56
N LEU A 62 13.54 -9.75 24.85
CA LEU A 62 12.70 -10.47 23.89
C LEU A 62 11.45 -9.68 23.50
N ALA A 63 10.81 -8.99 24.44
CA ALA A 63 9.65 -8.14 24.16
C ALA A 63 10.02 -6.98 23.21
N ILE A 64 11.14 -6.30 23.47
CA ILE A 64 11.64 -5.21 22.60
C ILE A 64 11.98 -5.76 21.21
N ALA A 65 12.71 -6.87 21.12
CA ALA A 65 13.06 -7.49 19.85
C ALA A 65 11.81 -7.92 19.06
N GLY A 66 10.82 -8.51 19.74
CA GLY A 66 9.53 -8.87 19.16
C GLY A 66 8.75 -7.67 18.64
N LEU A 67 8.74 -6.56 19.39
CA LEU A 67 8.06 -5.33 19.00
C LEU A 67 8.71 -4.66 17.78
N CYS A 68 10.05 -4.64 17.73
CA CYS A 68 10.82 -4.20 16.56
C CYS A 68 10.49 -5.02 15.31
N LEU A 69 10.50 -6.36 15.43
CA LEU A 69 10.12 -7.26 14.34
C LEU A 69 8.68 -7.05 13.89
N ALA A 70 7.73 -6.96 14.83
CA ALA A 70 6.32 -6.74 14.52
C ALA A 70 6.10 -5.39 13.81
N SER A 71 6.78 -4.34 14.25
CA SER A 71 6.72 -3.01 13.63
C SER A 71 7.25 -3.04 12.19
N LEU A 72 8.43 -3.63 11.98
CA LEU A 72 9.02 -3.78 10.64
C LEU A 72 8.12 -4.61 9.71
N VAL A 73 7.62 -5.75 10.17
CA VAL A 73 6.74 -6.61 9.39
C VAL A 73 5.44 -5.90 9.07
N GLY A 74 4.84 -5.18 10.03
CA GLY A 74 3.65 -4.36 9.80
C GLY A 74 3.87 -3.27 8.76
N GLY A 75 4.95 -2.48 8.91
CA GLY A 75 5.29 -1.42 7.96
C GLY A 75 5.70 -1.91 6.58
N TRP A 76 6.26 -3.12 6.47
CA TRP A 76 6.66 -3.73 5.21
C TRP A 76 5.48 -4.34 4.44
N THR A 77 4.54 -4.96 5.16
CA THR A 77 3.41 -5.68 4.56
C THR A 77 2.30 -4.74 4.10
N LEU A 78 2.09 -3.63 4.80
CA LEU A 78 1.08 -2.63 4.48
C LEU A 78 1.54 -1.71 3.34
N GLY A 79 0.76 -1.72 2.25
CA GLY A 79 0.91 -0.81 1.12
C GLY A 79 -0.33 0.04 0.93
N GLN A 80 -0.13 1.16 0.26
CA GLN A 80 -1.19 2.06 -0.18
C GLN A 80 -1.10 2.18 -1.70
N LEU A 81 -2.20 1.87 -2.40
CA LEU A 81 -2.35 2.15 -3.81
C LEU A 81 -3.09 3.48 -3.95
N GLN A 82 -2.42 4.44 -4.58
CA GLN A 82 -2.98 5.75 -4.87
C GLN A 82 -3.29 5.82 -6.36
N LEU A 83 -4.58 6.02 -6.65
CA LEU A 83 -5.11 6.21 -8.00
C LEU A 83 -5.18 7.72 -8.25
N LEU A 84 -4.34 8.23 -9.14
CA LEU A 84 -4.37 9.64 -9.53
C LEU A 84 -4.96 9.73 -10.94
N SER A 85 -6.12 10.35 -11.07
CA SER A 85 -6.71 10.77 -12.34
C SER A 85 -6.61 12.28 -12.49
N ARG A 86 -6.39 12.75 -13.72
CA ARG A 86 -6.37 14.17 -14.05
C ARG A 86 -7.74 14.83 -13.83
N ASP A 87 -8.82 14.07 -14.00
CA ASP A 87 -10.21 14.50 -13.75
C ASP A 87 -10.63 14.38 -12.27
N LEU A 88 -9.81 13.76 -11.41
CA LEU A 88 -10.08 13.66 -9.97
C LEU A 88 -9.39 14.76 -9.14
N ARG A 89 -8.83 15.81 -9.77
CA ARG A 89 -8.31 17.00 -9.07
C ARG A 89 -9.46 17.73 -8.36
N GLY A 90 -9.76 17.36 -7.13
CA GLY A 90 -10.77 18.00 -6.28
C GLY A 90 -11.73 17.04 -5.59
N SER A 91 -11.73 15.74 -5.93
CA SER A 91 -12.52 14.76 -5.21
C SER A 91 -11.72 14.20 -4.03
N GLU A 92 -12.33 14.21 -2.84
CA GLU A 92 -11.80 13.57 -1.62
C GLU A 92 -11.59 12.05 -1.80
N LEU A 93 -12.07 11.48 -2.90
CA LEU A 93 -11.93 10.09 -3.34
C LEU A 93 -10.84 9.88 -4.42
N ALA A 94 -9.72 10.60 -4.36
CA ALA A 94 -8.43 10.03 -4.77
C ALA A 94 -8.07 8.86 -3.80
N GLY A 95 -8.92 7.84 -3.78
CA GLY A 95 -9.08 6.87 -2.72
C GLY A 95 -7.80 6.06 -2.58
N ALA A 96 -7.11 6.28 -1.47
CA ALA A 96 -6.04 5.44 -1.03
C ALA A 96 -6.60 4.04 -0.72
N ILE A 97 -6.37 3.07 -1.61
CA ILE A 97 -6.74 1.68 -1.34
C ILE A 97 -5.62 1.08 -0.49
N PHE A 98 -5.95 0.67 0.73
CA PHE A 98 -5.01 0.02 1.64
C PHE A 98 -5.09 -1.50 1.50
N GLY A 99 -3.93 -2.14 1.50
CA GLY A 99 -3.86 -3.59 1.42
C GLY A 99 -2.43 -4.09 1.50
N THR A 100 -2.27 -5.40 1.33
CA THR A 100 -0.94 -6.00 1.29
C THR A 100 -0.19 -5.57 0.02
N TYR A 101 1.05 -5.10 0.15
CA TYR A 101 1.86 -4.60 -0.96
C TYR A 101 1.91 -5.54 -2.17
N GLY A 102 2.11 -6.85 -1.94
CA GLY A 102 2.18 -7.84 -3.02
C GLY A 102 0.89 -7.94 -3.85
N HIS A 103 -0.26 -7.82 -3.18
CA HIS A 103 -1.56 -7.84 -3.86
C HIS A 103 -1.83 -6.54 -4.63
N LEU A 104 -1.49 -5.38 -4.05
CA LEU A 104 -1.59 -4.09 -4.75
C LEU A 104 -0.68 -4.02 -5.98
N ASN A 105 0.51 -4.63 -5.91
CA ASN A 105 1.43 -4.68 -7.05
C ASN A 105 0.98 -5.68 -8.14
N ARG A 106 0.17 -6.68 -7.78
CA ARG A 106 -0.48 -7.56 -8.76
C ARG A 106 -1.62 -6.82 -9.47
N LEU A 107 -2.49 -6.15 -8.72
CA LEU A 107 -3.54 -5.27 -9.26
C LEU A 107 -3.00 -4.21 -10.20
N ARG A 108 -1.91 -3.53 -9.81
CA ARG A 108 -1.23 -2.56 -10.69
C ARG A 108 -0.85 -3.18 -12.04
N ARG A 109 -0.34 -4.41 -12.06
CA ARG A 109 0.04 -5.10 -13.30
C ARG A 109 -1.18 -5.49 -14.14
N GLU A 110 -2.25 -5.96 -13.50
CA GLU A 110 -3.51 -6.30 -14.17
C GLU A 110 -4.16 -5.06 -14.82
N ILE A 111 -4.16 -3.91 -14.13
CA ILE A 111 -4.67 -2.65 -14.69
C ILE A 111 -3.83 -2.18 -15.88
N ILE A 112 -2.50 -2.29 -15.80
CA ILE A 112 -1.60 -1.93 -16.92
C ILE A 112 -1.84 -2.84 -18.12
N ALA A 113 -2.04 -4.15 -17.91
CA ALA A 113 -2.32 -5.09 -18.97
C ALA A 113 -3.65 -4.79 -19.68
N ALA A 114 -4.74 -4.57 -18.92
CA ALA A 114 -6.04 -4.22 -19.48
C ALA A 114 -6.03 -2.89 -20.27
N ARG A 115 -5.21 -1.93 -19.84
CA ARG A 115 -4.99 -0.68 -20.59
C ARG A 115 -4.33 -0.93 -21.95
N CYS A 116 -3.34 -1.82 -22.02
CA CYS A 116 -2.70 -2.16 -23.30
C CYS A 116 -3.66 -2.82 -24.29
N GLU A 117 -4.55 -3.70 -23.80
CA GLU A 117 -5.57 -4.36 -24.63
C GLU A 117 -6.61 -3.36 -25.16
N THR A 118 -7.09 -2.44 -24.32
CA THR A 118 -8.07 -1.41 -24.75
C THR A 118 -7.48 -0.40 -25.73
N VAL A 119 -6.19 -0.09 -25.66
CA VAL A 119 -5.52 0.79 -26.64
C VAL A 119 -5.37 0.08 -28.00
N GLN A 120 -5.10 -1.22 -28.03
CA GLN A 120 -4.96 -1.98 -29.28
C GLN A 120 -6.31 -2.27 -29.97
N GLY A 121 -7.41 -2.37 -29.21
CA GLY A 121 -8.76 -2.58 -29.77
C GLY A 121 -9.45 -1.32 -30.32
N GLY A 122 -8.85 -0.13 -30.16
CA GLY A 122 -9.41 1.16 -30.60
C GLY A 122 -8.86 1.69 -31.93
N GLU A 123 -7.98 0.95 -32.61
CA GLU A 123 -7.34 1.35 -33.88
C GLU A 123 -7.97 0.68 -35.14
N THR A 124 -9.16 0.09 -35.04
CA THR A 124 -9.90 -0.44 -36.21
C THR A 124 -11.13 0.39 -36.55
#